data_AF-A0A959CDE8-F1
#
_entry.id   AF-A0A959CDE8-F1
#
_cell.length_a   1.000
_cell.length_b   1.000
_cell.length_c   1.000
_cell.angle_alpha   90.00
_cell.angle_beta   90.00
_cell.angle_gamma   90.00
#
_symmetry.space_group_name_H-M   'P 1'
#
loop_
_entity.id
_entity.type
_entity.pdbx_description
1 polymer ?
#
loop_
_entity_poly.entity_id
_entity_poly.type
_entity_poly.pdbx_seq_one_letter_code
_entity_poly.pdbx_strand_id
1 'polypeptide(L)'
;DGWRHLRFLLIYSPRWMFFYPGLIFMLLGSLLSIVLIINPIYLNDVRLDIHTLLYAAGSVIIGFQLISFYLLSKTYGVQAGLLPESARLRRFEKIFSLERSIAAGMLLLLAGLGLSVWSYLIWQNADYGDLAPSHTLRIVIPGLIS
;
A
#
# COMPACT_ATOMS: atom_id res chain seq x y z
N ASP A 1 13.61 27.62 -15.83
CA ASP A 1 12.86 26.86 -16.85
C ASP A 1 12.77 25.36 -16.51
N GLY A 2 12.41 25.02 -15.26
CA GLY A 2 12.32 23.62 -14.81
C GLY A 2 10.90 23.07 -14.83
N TRP A 3 9.91 23.92 -14.56
CA TRP A 3 8.51 23.52 -14.42
C TRP A 3 7.87 23.10 -15.75
N ARG A 4 8.29 23.69 -16.87
CA ARG A 4 7.89 23.27 -18.23
C ARG A 4 8.49 21.91 -18.60
N HIS A 5 9.74 21.65 -18.25
CA HIS A 5 10.37 20.34 -18.44
C HIS A 5 9.81 19.25 -17.52
N LEU A 6 9.48 19.59 -16.27
CA LEU A 6 8.87 18.67 -15.30
C LEU A 6 7.44 18.30 -15.74
N ARG A 7 6.67 19.28 -16.22
CA ARG A 7 5.37 19.05 -16.86
C ARG A 7 5.50 18.17 -18.11
N PHE A 8 6.54 18.34 -18.92
CA PHE A 8 6.81 17.47 -20.08
C PHE A 8 7.16 16.03 -19.64
N LEU A 9 8.00 15.86 -18.62
CA LEU A 9 8.35 14.53 -18.06
C LEU A 9 7.15 13.80 -17.46
N LEU A 10 6.29 14.53 -16.74
CA LEU A 10 5.03 14.00 -16.19
C LEU A 10 4.05 13.55 -17.28
N ILE A 11 4.03 14.24 -18.42
CA ILE A 11 3.13 13.93 -19.54
C ILE A 11 3.69 12.80 -20.44
N TYR A 12 5.01 12.77 -20.68
CA TYR A 12 5.63 11.81 -21.61
C TYR A 12 6.16 10.52 -20.97
N SER A 13 6.44 10.48 -19.66
CA SER A 13 6.89 9.26 -18.96
C SER A 13 6.18 9.04 -17.61
N PRO A 14 4.84 8.97 -17.59
CA PRO A 14 4.07 8.77 -16.36
C PRO A 14 4.43 7.46 -15.64
N ARG A 15 4.99 6.48 -16.37
CA ARG A 15 5.40 5.18 -15.83
C ARG A 15 6.61 5.26 -14.90
N TRP A 16 7.67 5.96 -15.31
CA TRP A 16 8.91 6.04 -14.54
C TRP A 16 8.76 6.85 -13.26
N MET A 17 7.88 7.85 -13.29
CA MET A 17 7.78 8.81 -12.19
C MET A 17 6.82 8.37 -11.07
N PHE A 18 5.78 7.58 -11.39
CA PHE A 18 4.76 7.19 -10.40
C PHE A 18 4.59 5.69 -10.26
N PHE A 19 4.58 4.94 -11.37
CA PHE A 19 4.30 3.51 -11.33
C PHE A 19 5.44 2.68 -10.72
N TYR A 20 6.67 2.83 -11.21
CA TYR A 20 7.82 2.09 -10.65
C TYR A 20 8.13 2.44 -9.19
N PRO A 21 8.24 3.73 -8.78
CA PRO A 21 8.47 4.03 -7.38
C PRO A 21 7.30 3.57 -6.50
N GLY A 22 6.05 3.74 -6.97
CA GLY A 22 4.88 3.23 -6.26
C GLY A 22 4.91 1.72 -6.05
N LEU A 23 5.28 0.96 -7.10
CA LEU A 23 5.41 -0.49 -7.03
C LEU A 23 6.53 -0.93 -6.09
N ILE A 24 7.68 -0.24 -6.12
CA ILE A 24 8.80 -0.52 -5.23
C ILE A 24 8.39 -0.29 -3.77
N PHE A 25 7.77 0.86 -3.46
CA PHE A 25 7.29 1.15 -2.10
C PHE A 25 6.24 0.14 -1.64
N MET A 26 5.30 -0.22 -2.51
CA MET A 26 4.24 -1.18 -2.16
C MET A 26 4.80 -2.59 -1.91
N LEU A 27 5.72 -3.08 -2.75
CA LEU A 27 6.32 -4.41 -2.59
C LEU A 27 7.31 -4.48 -1.43
N LEU A 28 8.20 -3.49 -1.28
CA LEU A 28 9.14 -3.47 -0.17
C LEU A 28 8.41 -3.28 1.16
N GLY A 29 7.43 -2.37 1.21
CA GLY A 29 6.62 -2.13 2.40
C GLY A 29 5.83 -3.35 2.83
N SER A 30 5.21 -4.08 1.89
CA SER A 30 4.45 -5.30 2.19
C SER A 30 5.36 -6.44 2.63
N LEU A 31 6.48 -6.67 1.93
CA LEU A 31 7.46 -7.69 2.31
C LEU A 31 8.01 -7.42 3.72
N LEU A 32 8.42 -6.17 3.98
CA LEU A 32 8.94 -5.76 5.27
C LEU A 32 7.88 -5.91 6.37
N SER A 33 6.63 -5.54 6.09
CA SER A 33 5.52 -5.71 7.03
C SER A 33 5.28 -7.18 7.37
N ILE A 34 5.26 -8.08 6.38
CA ILE A 34 5.09 -9.52 6.58
C ILE A 34 6.20 -10.09 7.48
N VAL A 35 7.45 -9.71 7.24
CA VAL A 35 8.59 -10.21 8.02
C VAL A 35 8.53 -9.68 9.47
N LEU A 36 8.25 -8.39 9.66
CA LEU A 36 8.23 -7.75 10.99
C LEU A 36 7.03 -8.17 11.85
N ILE A 37 5.90 -8.56 11.25
CA ILE A 37 4.77 -9.15 11.98
C ILE A 37 5.23 -10.41 12.74
N ILE A 38 6.00 -11.27 12.09
CA ILE A 38 6.38 -12.59 12.63
C ILE A 38 7.43 -12.43 13.74
N ASN A 39 8.52 -11.70 13.49
CA ASN A 39 9.58 -11.52 14.49
C ASN A 39 10.28 -10.16 14.35
N PRO A 40 10.70 -9.52 15.45
CA PRO A 40 11.55 -8.33 15.38
C PRO A 40 12.90 -8.72 14.77
N ILE A 41 13.40 -7.89 13.85
CA ILE A 41 14.69 -8.11 13.20
C ILE A 41 15.75 -7.33 13.97
N TYR A 42 16.81 -8.01 14.39
CA TYR A 42 17.96 -7.37 15.02
C TYR A 42 19.07 -7.19 13.97
N LEU A 43 19.38 -5.93 13.64
CA LEU A 43 20.56 -5.58 12.84
C LEU A 43 21.62 -5.02 13.78
N ASN A 44 22.54 -5.87 14.24
CA ASN A 44 23.54 -5.54 15.24
C ASN A 44 22.89 -4.88 16.49
N ASP A 45 23.06 -3.57 16.68
CA ASP A 45 22.49 -2.79 17.79
C ASP A 45 21.11 -2.17 17.48
N VAL A 46 20.62 -2.28 16.25
CA VAL A 46 19.34 -1.69 15.82
C VAL A 46 18.24 -2.75 15.84
N ARG A 47 17.26 -2.56 16.73
CA ARG A 47 16.04 -3.38 16.79
C ARG A 47 14.99 -2.80 15.84
N LEU A 48 14.72 -3.50 14.75
CA LEU A 48 13.60 -3.23 13.86
C LEU A 48 12.36 -3.94 14.39
N ASP A 49 11.39 -3.17 14.86
CA ASP A 49 10.18 -3.66 15.51
C ASP A 49 8.97 -2.81 15.08
N ILE A 50 8.01 -2.58 15.97
CA ILE A 50 6.74 -1.90 15.68
C ILE A 50 6.90 -0.55 14.98
N HIS A 51 7.89 0.27 15.36
CA HIS A 51 8.11 1.56 14.69
C HIS A 51 8.45 1.36 13.21
N THR A 52 9.32 0.40 12.91
CA THR A 52 9.68 0.02 11.53
C THR A 52 8.48 -0.59 10.80
N LEU A 53 7.67 -1.40 11.49
CA LEU A 53 6.42 -1.94 10.93
C LEU A 53 5.43 -0.83 10.57
N LEU A 54 5.31 0.22 11.37
CA LEU A 54 4.45 1.38 11.10
C LEU A 54 4.94 2.16 9.88
N TYR A 55 6.26 2.39 9.76
CA TYR A 55 6.83 3.00 8.54
C TYR A 55 6.67 2.11 7.31
N ALA A 56 6.80 0.79 7.45
CA ALA A 56 6.58 -0.16 6.37
C ALA A 56 5.12 -0.11 5.88
N ALA A 57 4.16 -0.11 6.80
CA ALA A 57 2.74 0.07 6.48
C ALA A 57 2.46 1.41 5.77
N GLY A 58 3.02 2.52 6.28
CA GLY A 58 2.91 3.83 5.62
C GLY A 58 3.47 3.82 4.20
N SER A 59 4.58 3.11 3.96
CA SER A 59 5.16 2.98 2.62
C SER A 59 4.27 2.21 1.65
N VAL A 60 3.51 1.21 2.12
CA VAL A 60 2.50 0.51 1.31
C VAL A 60 1.40 1.47 0.85
N ILE A 61 0.89 2.29 1.76
CA ILE A 61 -0.16 3.28 1.46
C ILE A 61 0.34 4.29 0.43
N ILE A 62 1.55 4.83 0.61
CA ILE A 62 2.18 5.76 -0.33
C ILE A 62 2.34 5.08 -1.71
N GLY A 63 2.82 3.84 -1.74
CA GLY A 63 3.00 3.06 -2.97
C GLY A 63 1.69 2.88 -3.73
N PHE A 64 0.62 2.49 -3.03
CA PHE A 64 -0.73 2.37 -3.59
C PHE A 64 -1.24 3.69 -4.16
N GLN A 65 -1.02 4.79 -3.45
CA GLN A 65 -1.49 6.11 -3.87
C GLN A 65 -0.76 6.61 -5.13
N LEU A 66 0.55 6.36 -5.23
CA LEU A 66 1.34 6.64 -6.44
C LEU A 66 0.85 5.82 -7.66
N ILE A 67 0.57 4.53 -7.47
CA ILE A 67 0.03 3.66 -8.53
C ILE A 67 -1.36 4.15 -8.96
N SER A 68 -2.20 4.56 -8.01
CA SER A 68 -3.53 5.12 -8.28
C SER A 68 -3.45 6.41 -9.10
N PHE A 69 -2.55 7.34 -8.74
CA PHE A 69 -2.31 8.56 -9.52
C PHE A 69 -1.83 8.25 -10.95
N TYR A 70 -0.95 7.27 -11.12
CA TYR A 70 -0.52 6.83 -12.45
C TYR A 70 -1.71 6.31 -13.29
N LEU A 71 -2.57 5.48 -12.71
CA LEU A 71 -3.75 4.94 -13.39
C LEU A 71 -4.70 6.07 -13.80
N LEU A 72 -5.06 6.96 -12.87
CA LEU A 72 -5.96 8.09 -13.13
C LEU A 72 -5.39 9.04 -14.19
N SER A 73 -4.12 9.42 -14.07
CA SER A 73 -3.44 10.27 -15.05
C SER A 73 -3.44 9.66 -16.45
N LYS A 74 -3.19 8.35 -16.53
CA LYS A 74 -3.19 7.63 -17.80
C LYS A 74 -4.58 7.51 -18.42
N THR A 75 -5.61 7.20 -17.62
CA THR A 75 -6.99 7.14 -18.09
C THR A 75 -7.47 8.51 -18.56
N TYR A 76 -7.16 9.58 -17.82
CA TYR A 76 -7.45 10.96 -18.22
C TYR A 76 -6.76 11.32 -19.55
N GLY A 77 -5.47 10.99 -19.72
CA GLY A 77 -4.74 11.27 -20.95
C GLY A 77 -5.30 10.55 -22.18
N VAL A 78 -5.87 9.35 -22.01
CA VAL A 78 -6.57 8.62 -23.07
C VAL A 78 -7.93 9.27 -23.36
N GLN A 79 -8.74 9.61 -22.36
CA GLN A 79 -10.04 10.25 -22.55
C GLN A 79 -9.93 11.65 -23.17
N ALA A 80 -8.88 12.40 -22.83
CA ALA A 80 -8.59 13.72 -23.41
C ALA A 80 -8.02 13.65 -24.84
N GLY A 81 -7.83 12.45 -25.41
CA GLY A 81 -7.27 12.26 -26.75
C GLY A 81 -5.77 12.60 -26.87
N LEU A 82 -5.09 12.84 -25.75
CA LEU A 82 -3.67 13.23 -25.71
C LEU A 82 -2.72 12.03 -25.84
N LEU A 83 -3.20 10.82 -25.53
CA LEU A 83 -2.42 9.58 -25.59
C LEU A 83 -3.19 8.51 -26.38
N PRO A 84 -2.53 7.77 -27.29
CA PRO A 84 -3.16 6.64 -27.96
C PRO A 84 -3.52 5.55 -26.94
N GLU A 85 -4.68 4.92 -27.13
CA GLU A 85 -5.09 3.78 -26.30
C GLU A 85 -4.05 2.66 -26.35
N SER A 86 -3.29 2.50 -25.26
CA SER A 86 -2.31 1.42 -25.18
C SER A 86 -3.02 0.08 -24.95
N ALA A 87 -2.68 -0.96 -25.73
CA ALA A 87 -3.24 -2.32 -25.56
C ALA A 87 -3.10 -2.88 -24.13
N ARG A 88 -2.10 -2.41 -23.38
CA ARG A 88 -1.90 -2.77 -21.96
C ARG A 88 -2.95 -2.14 -21.03
N LEU A 89 -3.46 -0.95 -21.34
CA LEU A 89 -4.52 -0.30 -20.54
C LEU A 89 -5.84 -1.06 -20.69
N ARG A 90 -6.24 -1.36 -21.93
CA ARG A 90 -7.39 -2.22 -22.23
C ARG A 90 -7.29 -3.60 -21.57
N ARG A 91 -6.09 -4.17 -21.52
CA ARG A 91 -5.85 -5.45 -20.82
C ARG A 91 -5.98 -5.31 -19.30
N PHE A 92 -5.50 -4.19 -18.74
CA PHE A 92 -5.61 -3.88 -17.32
C PHE A 92 -7.07 -3.67 -16.91
N GLU A 93 -7.86 -2.93 -17.68
CA GLU A 93 -9.31 -2.73 -17.47
C GLU A 93 -10.10 -4.03 -17.54
N LYS A 94 -9.70 -4.99 -18.41
CA LYS A 94 -10.33 -6.32 -18.44
C LYS A 94 -9.99 -7.19 -17.22
N ILE A 95 -8.80 -7.03 -16.63
CA ILE A 95 -8.39 -7.79 -15.45
C ILE A 95 -8.98 -7.17 -14.19
N PHE A 96 -8.87 -5.84 -14.06
CA PHE A 96 -9.48 -5.01 -13.02
C PHE A 96 -10.90 -4.59 -13.45
N SER A 97 -11.81 -5.56 -13.62
CA SER A 97 -13.23 -5.20 -13.71
C SER A 97 -13.69 -4.60 -12.38
N LEU A 98 -14.60 -3.63 -12.44
CA LEU A 98 -15.14 -2.94 -11.26
C LEU A 98 -15.69 -3.91 -10.21
N GLU A 99 -16.42 -4.94 -10.66
CA GLU A 99 -16.98 -5.97 -9.77
C GLU A 99 -15.87 -6.75 -9.05
N ARG A 100 -14.79 -7.12 -9.75
CA ARG A 100 -13.68 -7.87 -9.17
C ARG A 100 -12.86 -7.02 -8.20
N SER A 101 -12.62 -5.75 -8.52
CA SER A 101 -11.89 -4.85 -7.63
C SER A 101 -12.70 -4.48 -6.39
N ILE A 102 -14.02 -4.29 -6.52
CA ILE A 102 -14.92 -4.09 -5.38
C ILE A 102 -14.95 -5.34 -4.50
N ALA A 103 -15.13 -6.53 -5.08
CA ALA A 103 -15.13 -7.78 -4.33
C ALA A 103 -13.79 -8.01 -3.59
N ALA A 104 -12.66 -7.79 -4.28
CA ALA A 104 -11.34 -7.89 -3.68
C ALA A 104 -11.14 -6.88 -2.54
N GLY A 105 -11.54 -5.62 -2.74
CA GLY A 105 -11.48 -4.58 -1.71
C GLY A 105 -12.36 -4.88 -0.51
N MET A 106 -13.53 -5.47 -0.71
CA MET A 106 -14.42 -5.87 0.38
C MET A 106 -13.86 -7.04 1.18
N LEU A 107 -13.24 -8.04 0.53
CA LEU A 107 -12.54 -9.12 1.21
C LEU A 107 -11.36 -8.61 2.04
N LEU A 108 -10.58 -7.69 1.47
CA LEU A 108 -9.47 -7.02 2.14
C LEU A 108 -9.94 -6.24 3.39
N LEU A 109 -10.99 -5.43 3.25
CA LEU A 109 -11.61 -4.71 4.36
C LEU A 109 -12.11 -5.64 5.47
N LEU A 110 -12.77 -6.74 5.11
CA LEU A 110 -13.25 -7.72 6.08
C LEU A 110 -12.10 -8.42 6.80
N ALA A 111 -11.00 -8.72 6.10
CA ALA A 111 -9.79 -9.26 6.71
C ALA A 111 -9.15 -8.26 7.69
N GLY A 112 -9.07 -6.98 7.31
CA GLY A 112 -8.58 -5.90 8.18
C GLY A 112 -9.40 -5.74 9.45
N LEU A 113 -10.73 -5.67 9.32
CA LEU A 113 -11.65 -5.63 10.47
C LEU A 113 -11.51 -6.87 11.36
N GLY A 114 -11.39 -8.06 10.76
CA GLY A 114 -11.17 -9.30 11.49
C GLY A 114 -9.90 -9.26 12.34
N LEU A 115 -8.79 -8.77 11.77
CA LEU A 115 -7.52 -8.60 12.49
C LEU A 115 -7.64 -7.56 13.62
N SER A 116 -8.32 -6.43 13.39
CA SER A 116 -8.54 -5.41 14.42
C SER A 116 -9.38 -5.94 15.58
N VAL A 117 -10.49 -6.63 15.29
CA VAL A 117 -11.34 -7.26 16.32
C VAL A 117 -10.54 -8.32 17.08
N TRP A 118 -9.75 -9.14 16.39
CA TRP A 118 -8.93 -10.15 17.04
C TRP A 118 -7.87 -9.54 17.96
N SER A 119 -7.24 -8.44 17.55
CA SER A 119 -6.33 -7.66 18.40
C SER A 119 -7.01 -7.16 19.67
N TYR A 120 -8.22 -6.61 19.54
CA TYR A 120 -9.02 -6.15 20.67
C TYR A 120 -9.38 -7.29 21.64
N LEU A 121 -9.76 -8.47 21.12
CA LEU A 121 -10.08 -9.63 21.94
C LEU A 121 -8.86 -10.20 22.69
N ILE A 122 -7.67 -10.18 22.07
CA ILE A 122 -6.41 -10.54 22.74
C ILE A 122 -6.14 -9.59 23.91
N TRP A 123 -6.37 -8.29 23.71
CA TRP A 123 -6.20 -7.29 24.76
C TRP A 123 -7.22 -7.46 25.90
N GLN A 124 -8.47 -7.79 25.58
CA GLN A 124 -9.51 -8.06 26.57
C GLN A 124 -9.19 -9.28 27.45
N ASN A 125 -8.63 -10.34 26.87
CA ASN A 125 -8.22 -11.54 27.61
C ASN A 125 -6.95 -11.36 28.46
N ALA A 126 -6.27 -10.21 28.34
CA ALA A 126 -5.12 -9.83 29.16
C ALA A 126 -5.52 -8.92 30.37
N ASP A 127 -6.79 -8.98 30.80
CA ASP A 127 -7.35 -8.24 31.95
C ASP A 127 -7.21 -6.70 31.88
N TYR A 128 -7.08 -6.14 30.67
CA TYR A 128 -6.76 -4.72 30.45
C TYR A 128 -5.49 -4.26 31.20
N GLY A 129 -4.58 -5.21 31.51
CA GLY A 129 -3.28 -4.92 32.10
C GLY A 129 -2.42 -4.03 31.19
N ASP A 130 -1.30 -3.54 31.75
CA ASP A 130 -0.39 -2.60 31.08
C ASP A 130 -0.12 -3.04 29.63
N LEU A 131 -0.54 -2.21 28.66
CA LEU A 131 -0.39 -2.48 27.24
C LEU A 131 1.09 -2.68 26.96
N ALA A 132 1.55 -3.92 26.79
CA ALA A 132 2.82 -4.21 26.14
C ALA A 132 2.65 -3.76 24.68
N PRO A 133 3.11 -2.55 24.29
CA PRO A 133 2.68 -1.92 23.04
C PRO A 133 3.14 -2.73 21.83
N SER A 134 4.15 -3.58 22.04
CA SER A 134 4.74 -4.44 21.04
C SER A 134 3.82 -5.51 20.49
N HIS A 135 3.02 -6.17 21.33
CA HIS A 135 2.15 -7.24 20.87
C HIS A 135 0.86 -6.70 20.23
N THR A 136 0.24 -5.69 20.82
CA THR A 136 -1.02 -5.13 20.32
C THR A 136 -0.81 -4.43 18.97
N LEU A 137 0.22 -3.60 18.85
CA LEU A 137 0.46 -2.84 17.61
C LEU A 137 0.87 -3.74 16.43
N ARG A 138 1.47 -4.91 16.68
CA ARG A 138 1.80 -5.90 15.63
C ARG A 138 0.57 -6.47 14.93
N ILE A 139 -0.59 -6.46 15.57
CA ILE A 139 -1.85 -6.97 15.01
C ILE A 139 -2.69 -5.83 14.43
N VAL A 140 -2.64 -4.64 15.04
CA VAL A 140 -3.37 -3.45 14.56
C VAL A 140 -2.78 -2.88 13.28
N ILE A 141 -1.44 -2.77 13.16
CA ILE A 141 -0.79 -2.16 11.99
C ILE A 141 -1.13 -2.89 10.67
N PRO A 142 -1.12 -4.24 10.61
CA PRO A 142 -1.58 -4.98 9.44
C PRO A 142 -3.04 -4.72 9.10
N GLY A 143 -3.90 -4.54 10.11
CA GLY A 143 -5.31 -4.18 9.91
C GLY A 143 -5.50 -2.80 9.26
N LEU A 144 -4.53 -1.90 9.38
CA LEU A 144 -4.57 -0.56 8.76
C LEU A 144 -4.30 -0.58 7.25
N ILE A 145 -3.57 -1.58 6.77
CA ILE A 145 -3.20 -1.75 5.35
C ILE A 145 -4.07 -2.75 4.60
N SER A 146 -4.91 -3.49 5.34
CA SER A 146 -5.83 -4.50 4.81
C SER A 146 -7.16 -3.85 4.46
#